data_AF-A0A974DU17-F1
#
_entry.id   AF-A0A974DU17-F1
#
_cell.length_a   1.000
_cell.length_b   1.000
_cell.length_c   1.000
_cell.angle_alpha   90.00
_cell.angle_beta   90.00
_cell.angle_gamma   90.00
#
_symmetry.space_group_name_H-M   'P 1'
#
loop_
_entity.id
_entity.type
_entity.pdbx_description
1 polymer ?
#
loop_
_entity_poly.entity_id
_entity_poly.type
_entity_poly.pdbx_seq_one_letter_code
_entity_poly.pdbx_strand_id
1 'polypeptide(L)'
;LFDHSMEGFKNWEFMTTHCWGEKASGDWTLEINDTPSQLRNFKTPGKLKEWSLVLYGTSVHPYSPRNDVPKVERVRSSPIDEPSEEYSMDDYTGPCDVECSDVGCDGPGPDHCSDCLHFYYKAKNNTRMCVSDCPAGHYLADKKRCKKCFQHCDTCVGSRTDQCTACKPGFYLNEESNNCIPNCPEGFYLNENKVLCRKCNEICKSCTSENTCTECKPGLSLQGSKCAVSCEDGKYYSALKKECDPCHRLCATCSGPAIDNCINCTDGTLFEDGKCVQMCSSGYYLTQSKTNAYNICKKCDGSCQTCSGPGDRNCTSCPDNYNLEGSVCVVGTVCKD
;
A
#
# COMPACT_ATOMS: atom_id res chain seq x y z
N LEU A 1 -40.82 -3.45 16.55
CA LEU A 1 -40.10 -4.74 16.72
C LEU A 1 -39.19 -4.62 17.92
N PHE A 2 -38.99 -5.69 18.68
CA PHE A 2 -37.95 -5.76 19.72
C PHE A 2 -36.86 -6.72 19.24
N ASP A 3 -35.59 -6.34 19.39
CA ASP A 3 -34.43 -7.22 19.21
C ASP A 3 -33.85 -7.57 20.59
N HIS A 4 -33.31 -8.78 20.71
CA HIS A 4 -32.77 -9.36 21.94
C HIS A 4 -31.30 -9.79 21.79
N SER A 5 -30.60 -9.29 20.76
CA SER A 5 -29.17 -9.58 20.52
C SER A 5 -28.27 -9.22 21.72
N MET A 6 -27.39 -10.15 22.09
CA MET A 6 -26.44 -9.99 23.21
C MET A 6 -25.11 -9.35 22.80
N GLU A 7 -24.84 -9.15 21.51
CA GLU A 7 -23.57 -8.58 21.02
C GLU A 7 -23.49 -7.04 21.18
N GLY A 8 -24.64 -6.41 21.40
CA GLY A 8 -24.80 -4.96 21.48
C GLY A 8 -24.83 -4.29 20.10
N PHE A 9 -25.63 -3.22 19.98
CA PHE A 9 -25.80 -2.49 18.74
C PHE A 9 -24.48 -1.84 18.29
N LYS A 10 -24.00 -2.20 17.09
CA LYS A 10 -22.91 -1.54 16.37
C LYS A 10 -23.38 -1.23 14.95
N ASN A 11 -23.37 0.05 14.58
CA ASN A 11 -23.56 0.55 13.22
C ASN A 11 -24.84 0.04 12.53
N TRP A 12 -25.98 0.07 13.24
CA TRP A 12 -27.27 -0.31 12.69
C TRP A 12 -27.99 0.90 12.09
N GLU A 13 -28.34 0.82 10.81
CA GLU A 13 -29.15 1.81 10.10
C GLU A 13 -30.65 1.52 10.29
N PHE A 14 -31.40 2.47 10.88
CA PHE A 14 -32.86 2.37 10.97
C PHE A 14 -33.50 2.70 9.62
N MET A 15 -33.78 1.69 8.79
CA MET A 15 -34.67 1.86 7.64
C MET A 15 -36.13 1.92 8.09
N THR A 16 -36.79 3.06 7.87
CA THR A 16 -38.24 3.26 8.07
C THR A 16 -39.09 2.84 6.85
N THR A 17 -38.48 2.19 5.85
CA THR A 17 -39.08 1.95 4.52
C THR A 17 -40.14 0.85 4.53
N HIS A 18 -41.32 1.15 5.10
CA HIS A 18 -42.52 0.31 4.94
C HIS A 18 -43.81 1.07 4.60
N CYS A 19 -43.79 2.41 4.51
CA CYS A 19 -44.89 3.22 3.99
C CYS A 19 -44.36 4.32 3.05
N TRP A 20 -44.58 4.15 1.75
CA TRP A 20 -44.32 5.21 0.77
C TRP A 20 -45.41 6.27 0.90
N GLY A 21 -45.02 7.55 1.03
CA GLY A 21 -45.94 8.69 1.11
C GLY A 21 -46.02 9.42 2.45
N GLU A 22 -45.28 8.99 3.48
CA GLU A 22 -45.22 9.73 4.75
C GLU A 22 -44.38 11.02 4.64
N LYS A 23 -44.83 12.09 5.32
CA LYS A 23 -44.16 13.39 5.29
C LYS A 23 -43.05 13.44 6.34
N ALA A 24 -41.79 13.34 5.89
CA ALA A 24 -40.60 13.34 6.74
C ALA A 24 -40.40 14.59 7.64
N SER A 25 -41.15 15.67 7.43
CA SER A 25 -41.04 16.92 8.21
C SER A 25 -41.77 16.80 9.55
N GLY A 26 -41.03 16.86 10.66
CA GLY A 26 -41.57 16.89 12.02
C GLY A 26 -40.44 16.78 13.05
N ASP A 27 -40.82 16.84 14.32
CA ASP A 27 -39.88 16.59 15.43
C ASP A 27 -39.77 15.08 15.68
N TRP A 28 -38.57 14.53 15.50
CA TRP A 28 -38.30 13.10 15.67
C TRP A 28 -37.66 12.84 17.04
N THR A 29 -38.27 11.96 17.85
CA THR A 29 -37.75 11.57 19.16
C THR A 29 -37.23 10.14 19.14
N LEU A 30 -35.95 9.94 19.43
CA LEU A 30 -35.33 8.64 19.61
C LEU A 30 -35.37 8.24 21.10
N GLU A 31 -36.25 7.31 21.47
CA GLU A 31 -36.32 6.74 22.81
C GLU A 31 -35.49 5.44 22.89
N ILE A 32 -34.63 5.33 23.90
CA ILE A 32 -33.75 4.17 24.11
C ILE A 32 -33.92 3.68 25.55
N ASN A 33 -34.30 2.41 25.70
CA ASN A 33 -34.52 1.78 27.00
C ASN A 33 -33.51 0.63 27.22
N ASP A 34 -32.58 0.79 28.17
CA ASP A 34 -31.60 -0.24 28.55
C ASP A 34 -32.26 -1.30 29.45
N THR A 35 -32.93 -2.26 28.83
CA THR A 35 -33.68 -3.30 29.53
C THR A 35 -32.74 -4.45 29.99
N PRO A 36 -32.75 -4.88 31.28
CA PRO A 36 -31.74 -5.80 31.79
C PRO A 36 -31.88 -7.23 31.22
N SER A 37 -30.81 -7.78 30.66
CA SER A 37 -30.72 -9.22 30.35
C SER A 37 -30.15 -10.01 31.54
N GLN A 38 -30.55 -11.28 31.69
CA GLN A 38 -30.18 -12.11 32.85
C GLN A 38 -28.67 -12.40 33.01
N LEU A 39 -27.86 -12.07 31.99
CA LEU A 39 -26.42 -12.32 31.96
C LEU A 39 -25.57 -11.06 32.18
N ARG A 40 -26.18 -9.89 32.42
CA ARG A 40 -25.49 -8.60 32.50
C ARG A 40 -25.45 -8.04 33.93
N ASN A 41 -24.31 -7.46 34.30
CA ASN A 41 -24.18 -6.71 35.56
C ASN A 41 -25.00 -5.41 35.49
N PHE A 42 -26.08 -5.36 36.25
CA PHE A 42 -27.02 -4.23 36.38
C PHE A 42 -26.39 -2.93 36.92
N LYS A 43 -25.14 -2.95 37.42
CA LYS A 43 -24.41 -1.74 37.83
C LYS A 43 -23.70 -1.02 36.67
N THR A 44 -23.64 -1.61 35.48
CA THR A 44 -23.01 -1.01 34.30
C THR A 44 -24.04 -0.69 33.22
N PRO A 45 -24.44 0.59 33.03
CA PRO A 45 -25.36 0.96 31.96
C PRO A 45 -24.72 0.80 30.58
N GLY A 46 -25.56 0.64 29.55
CA GLY A 46 -25.15 0.68 28.15
C GLY A 46 -24.59 2.05 27.78
N LYS A 47 -23.67 2.09 26.81
CA LYS A 47 -23.17 3.33 26.22
C LYS A 47 -23.46 3.34 24.73
N LEU A 48 -24.44 4.15 24.32
CA LEU A 48 -24.58 4.56 22.93
C LEU A 48 -23.34 5.39 22.56
N LYS A 49 -22.66 5.04 21.46
CA LYS A 49 -21.48 5.76 20.98
C LYS A 49 -21.80 6.68 19.81
N GLU A 50 -22.61 6.18 18.89
CA GLU A 50 -23.02 6.86 17.66
C GLU A 50 -24.40 6.33 17.23
N TRP A 51 -25.16 7.16 16.52
CA TRP A 51 -26.40 6.79 15.86
C TRP A 51 -26.59 7.69 14.63
N SER A 52 -27.34 7.21 13.64
CA SER A 52 -27.75 7.98 12.47
C SER A 52 -29.21 7.68 12.12
N LEU A 53 -29.92 8.69 11.64
CA LEU A 53 -31.22 8.56 10.98
C LEU A 53 -31.04 9.06 9.56
N VAL A 54 -31.28 8.18 8.59
CA VAL A 54 -31.17 8.50 7.16
C VAL A 54 -32.56 8.37 6.55
N LEU A 55 -33.07 9.49 6.03
CA LEU A 55 -34.39 9.58 5.42
C LEU A 55 -34.24 9.70 3.90
N TYR A 56 -34.94 8.85 3.16
CA TYR A 56 -34.97 8.85 1.69
C TYR A 56 -36.35 9.30 1.21
N GLY A 57 -36.39 10.15 0.18
CA GLY A 57 -37.65 10.69 -0.35
C GLY A 57 -37.44 11.62 -1.55
N THR A 58 -38.53 12.08 -2.15
CA THR A 58 -38.53 12.97 -3.33
C THR A 58 -38.77 14.43 -2.94
N SER A 59 -38.17 15.36 -3.70
CA SER A 59 -38.34 16.82 -3.48
C SER A 59 -39.72 17.36 -3.87
N VAL A 60 -40.47 16.59 -4.68
CA VAL A 60 -41.85 16.84 -5.08
C VAL A 60 -42.72 15.64 -4.72
N HIS A 61 -43.99 15.90 -4.38
CA HIS A 61 -44.95 14.84 -4.12
C HIS A 61 -45.20 14.05 -5.42
N PRO A 62 -44.99 12.72 -5.46
CA PRO A 62 -45.04 11.95 -6.69
C PRO A 62 -46.42 11.92 -7.37
N TYR A 63 -47.47 12.31 -6.63
CA TYR A 63 -48.83 12.47 -7.14
C TYR A 63 -49.28 13.93 -6.99
N SER A 64 -49.11 14.75 -8.02
CA SER A 64 -49.58 16.15 -8.05
C SER A 64 -50.65 16.34 -9.13
N PRO A 65 -51.89 16.79 -8.82
CA PRO A 65 -53.01 16.74 -9.78
C PRO A 65 -53.08 17.89 -10.80
N ARG A 66 -51.95 18.53 -11.16
CA ARG A 66 -51.94 19.69 -12.07
C ARG A 66 -50.88 19.59 -13.16
N ASN A 67 -51.24 18.90 -14.24
CA ASN A 67 -50.56 18.99 -15.53
C ASN A 67 -51.18 20.14 -16.35
N ASP A 68 -50.49 21.27 -16.44
CA ASP A 68 -50.65 22.23 -17.54
C ASP A 68 -49.55 21.98 -18.58
N VAL A 69 -49.83 21.08 -19.52
CA VAL A 69 -49.01 20.83 -20.73
C VAL A 69 -49.95 20.81 -21.94
N PRO A 70 -49.62 21.46 -23.09
CA PRO A 70 -50.61 21.76 -24.12
C PRO A 70 -51.15 20.53 -24.85
N LYS A 71 -52.48 20.48 -25.02
CA LYS A 71 -53.15 19.45 -25.83
C LYS A 71 -52.79 19.59 -27.32
N VAL A 72 -52.19 18.54 -27.89
CA VAL A 72 -52.23 18.32 -29.34
C VAL A 72 -53.54 17.61 -29.67
N GLU A 73 -54.39 18.25 -30.47
CA GLU A 73 -55.68 17.68 -30.89
C GLU A 73 -55.49 16.52 -31.89
N ARG A 74 -56.17 15.39 -31.67
CA ARG A 74 -56.54 14.45 -32.73
C ARG A 74 -57.98 13.94 -32.58
N VAL A 75 -58.70 14.02 -33.69
CA VAL A 75 -60.13 13.74 -33.95
C VAL A 75 -60.11 12.67 -35.08
N ARG A 76 -60.84 11.55 -35.13
CA ARG A 76 -62.22 11.10 -34.76
C ARG A 76 -62.20 9.52 -34.81
N SER A 77 -63.17 8.68 -34.39
CA SER A 77 -64.45 8.77 -33.66
C SER A 77 -64.98 7.36 -33.34
N SER A 78 -65.65 7.22 -32.18
CA SER A 78 -66.88 6.41 -31.94
C SER A 78 -66.88 4.87 -32.07
N PRO A 79 -67.87 4.16 -31.46
CA PRO A 79 -68.81 4.55 -30.39
C PRO A 79 -68.63 3.73 -29.09
N ILE A 80 -69.45 4.05 -28.09
CA ILE A 80 -69.55 3.35 -26.79
C ILE A 80 -70.40 2.09 -26.96
N ASP A 81 -69.93 0.97 -26.41
CA ASP A 81 -70.77 -0.12 -25.90
C ASP A 81 -70.22 -0.57 -24.52
N GLU A 82 -71.13 -0.77 -23.56
CA GLU A 82 -70.89 -1.26 -22.19
C GLU A 82 -71.38 -2.73 -22.06
N PRO A 83 -71.05 -3.48 -21.00
CA PRO A 83 -69.71 -3.91 -20.64
C PRO A 83 -69.69 -5.46 -20.53
N SER A 84 -68.93 -6.15 -21.39
CA SER A 84 -68.77 -7.61 -21.27
C SER A 84 -67.59 -7.94 -20.35
N GLU A 85 -67.87 -8.59 -19.22
CA GLU A 85 -66.87 -9.23 -18.37
C GLU A 85 -66.17 -10.37 -19.15
N GLU A 86 -65.09 -10.04 -19.85
CA GLU A 86 -64.15 -11.03 -20.36
C GLU A 86 -62.74 -10.58 -19.95
N TYR A 87 -62.13 -11.42 -19.13
CA TYR A 87 -60.86 -11.29 -18.41
C TYR A 87 -59.71 -10.95 -19.38
N SER A 88 -59.56 -9.65 -19.64
CA SER A 88 -58.36 -9.11 -20.29
C SER A 88 -57.19 -9.24 -19.33
N MET A 89 -56.07 -9.74 -19.82
CA MET A 89 -54.82 -9.72 -19.06
C MET A 89 -54.37 -8.26 -19.01
N ASP A 90 -54.52 -7.61 -17.85
CA ASP A 90 -54.40 -6.15 -17.71
C ASP A 90 -53.05 -5.62 -18.22
N ASP A 91 -53.06 -4.97 -19.39
CA ASP A 91 -51.93 -4.18 -19.87
C ASP A 91 -51.71 -2.99 -18.91
N TYR A 92 -50.63 -3.06 -18.14
CA TYR A 92 -50.27 -2.09 -17.13
C TYR A 92 -50.28 -0.65 -17.70
N THR A 93 -51.26 0.15 -17.26
CA THR A 93 -51.49 1.51 -17.80
C THR A 93 -50.84 2.61 -16.94
N GLY A 94 -49.98 2.25 -15.99
CA GLY A 94 -49.29 3.20 -15.12
C GLY A 94 -47.98 3.74 -15.74
N PRO A 95 -47.28 4.65 -15.04
CA PRO A 95 -45.98 5.13 -15.49
C PRO A 95 -44.91 4.04 -15.38
N CYS A 96 -44.11 3.87 -16.43
CA CYS A 96 -42.92 3.03 -16.42
C CYS A 96 -41.76 3.66 -15.66
N ASP A 97 -40.77 2.84 -15.29
CA ASP A 97 -39.47 3.32 -14.82
C ASP A 97 -38.76 4.15 -15.91
N VAL A 98 -37.94 5.13 -15.49
CA VAL A 98 -37.21 6.04 -16.39
C VAL A 98 -36.16 5.34 -17.26
N GLU A 99 -35.73 4.12 -16.89
CA GLU A 99 -34.81 3.29 -17.66
C GLU A 99 -35.51 2.29 -18.61
N CYS A 100 -36.85 2.30 -18.68
CA CYS A 100 -37.59 1.58 -19.71
C CYS A 100 -37.53 2.32 -21.06
N SER A 101 -37.47 1.60 -22.17
CA SER A 101 -37.60 2.20 -23.51
C SER A 101 -39.06 2.35 -23.94
N ASP A 102 -39.30 3.05 -25.06
CA ASP A 102 -40.64 3.32 -25.63
C ASP A 102 -41.48 2.07 -25.99
N VAL A 103 -40.92 0.86 -25.81
CA VAL A 103 -41.62 -0.43 -25.98
C VAL A 103 -42.63 -0.70 -24.84
N GLY A 104 -42.45 -0.08 -23.67
CA GLY A 104 -43.36 -0.19 -22.52
C GLY A 104 -42.90 -1.16 -21.43
N CYS A 105 -43.73 -1.30 -20.40
CA CYS A 105 -43.46 -2.03 -19.16
C CYS A 105 -44.72 -2.75 -18.64
N ASP A 106 -44.54 -3.79 -17.80
CA ASP A 106 -45.63 -4.48 -17.09
C ASP A 106 -45.78 -4.01 -15.63
N GLY A 107 -45.09 -2.93 -15.25
CA GLY A 107 -45.06 -2.37 -13.90
C GLY A 107 -44.13 -1.16 -13.76
N PRO A 108 -44.14 -0.47 -12.61
CA PRO A 108 -43.41 0.80 -12.40
C PRO A 108 -41.92 0.63 -12.09
N GLY A 109 -41.42 -0.59 -11.92
CA GLY A 109 -40.04 -0.86 -11.50
C GLY A 109 -39.04 -1.03 -12.65
N PRO A 110 -37.73 -0.84 -12.42
CA PRO A 110 -36.69 -1.03 -13.43
C PRO A 110 -36.48 -2.50 -13.84
N ASP A 111 -37.15 -3.44 -13.17
CA ASP A 111 -37.26 -4.85 -13.52
C ASP A 111 -38.47 -5.21 -14.39
N HIS A 112 -39.41 -4.29 -14.54
CA HIS A 112 -40.67 -4.45 -15.25
C HIS A 112 -40.64 -3.91 -16.70
N CYS A 113 -39.49 -3.42 -17.17
CA CYS A 113 -39.34 -2.93 -18.54
C CYS A 113 -39.26 -4.08 -19.56
N SER A 114 -40.05 -4.00 -20.64
CA SER A 114 -39.95 -4.95 -21.76
C SER A 114 -38.59 -4.85 -22.46
N ASP A 115 -38.08 -3.63 -22.61
CA ASP A 115 -36.75 -3.31 -23.12
C ASP A 115 -36.14 -2.12 -22.37
N CYS A 116 -34.80 -2.07 -22.27
CA CYS A 116 -34.09 -1.07 -21.48
C CYS A 116 -33.53 0.07 -22.35
N LEU A 117 -33.76 1.30 -21.90
CA LEU A 117 -33.29 2.52 -22.54
C LEU A 117 -31.77 2.53 -22.69
N HIS A 118 -31.03 2.34 -21.60
CA HIS A 118 -29.56 2.32 -21.58
C HIS A 118 -28.99 0.90 -21.49
N PHE A 119 -28.81 0.37 -20.28
CA PHE A 119 -28.15 -0.91 -20.04
C PHE A 119 -28.99 -1.85 -19.18
N TYR A 120 -28.57 -3.12 -19.10
CA TYR A 120 -29.14 -4.07 -18.16
C TYR A 120 -28.12 -4.99 -17.51
N TYR A 121 -28.40 -5.41 -16.28
CA TYR A 121 -27.73 -6.54 -15.64
C TYR A 121 -28.74 -7.62 -15.23
N LYS A 122 -28.24 -8.79 -14.83
CA LYS A 122 -29.05 -9.84 -14.21
C LYS A 122 -28.80 -9.89 -12.71
N ALA A 123 -29.86 -9.72 -11.93
CA ALA A 123 -29.85 -9.93 -10.49
C ALA A 123 -29.67 -11.42 -10.14
N LYS A 124 -29.48 -11.74 -8.85
CA LYS A 124 -29.19 -13.14 -8.39
C LYS A 124 -30.32 -14.13 -8.73
N ASN A 125 -31.55 -13.64 -8.87
CA ASN A 125 -32.77 -14.35 -9.24
C ASN A 125 -33.00 -14.42 -10.78
N ASN A 126 -32.01 -14.05 -11.61
CA ASN A 126 -32.09 -13.90 -13.07
C ASN A 126 -32.99 -12.77 -13.60
N THR A 127 -33.68 -12.00 -12.75
CA THR A 127 -34.42 -10.80 -13.15
C THR A 127 -33.52 -9.82 -13.90
N ARG A 128 -34.02 -9.27 -15.01
CA ARG A 128 -33.36 -8.21 -15.78
C ARG A 128 -33.62 -6.90 -15.06
N MET A 129 -32.57 -6.18 -14.67
CA MET A 129 -32.69 -4.82 -14.13
C MET A 129 -32.19 -3.85 -15.20
N CYS A 130 -33.00 -2.87 -15.60
CA CYS A 130 -32.55 -1.75 -16.43
C CYS A 130 -31.83 -0.70 -15.57
N VAL A 131 -30.78 -0.09 -16.11
CA VAL A 131 -29.93 0.90 -15.43
C VAL A 131 -29.30 1.88 -16.42
N SER A 132 -29.12 3.13 -15.99
CA SER A 132 -28.45 4.19 -16.78
C SER A 132 -26.98 3.89 -17.05
N ASP A 133 -26.31 3.27 -16.07
CA ASP A 133 -24.89 2.91 -16.07
C ASP A 133 -24.67 1.55 -15.37
N CYS A 134 -23.55 0.89 -15.67
CA CYS A 134 -23.24 -0.37 -15.01
C CYS A 134 -22.91 -0.18 -13.52
N PRO A 135 -23.59 -0.88 -12.60
CA PRO A 135 -23.36 -0.73 -11.17
C PRO A 135 -21.99 -1.30 -10.74
N ALA A 136 -21.48 -0.85 -9.59
CA ALA A 136 -20.19 -1.28 -9.03
C ALA A 136 -20.02 -2.82 -9.05
N GLY A 137 -18.79 -3.28 -9.32
CA GLY A 137 -18.50 -4.69 -9.58
C GLY A 137 -19.00 -5.22 -10.93
N HIS A 138 -19.42 -4.36 -11.86
CA HIS A 138 -19.78 -4.73 -13.23
C HIS A 138 -19.08 -3.82 -14.26
N TYR A 139 -18.89 -4.36 -15.46
CA TYR A 139 -18.38 -3.65 -16.64
C TYR A 139 -19.37 -3.75 -17.80
N LEU A 140 -19.33 -2.77 -18.69
CA LEU A 140 -20.11 -2.80 -19.93
C LEU A 140 -19.52 -3.82 -20.90
N ALA A 141 -20.31 -4.84 -21.23
CA ALA A 141 -20.02 -5.78 -22.30
C ALA A 141 -20.94 -5.53 -23.52
N ASP A 142 -20.70 -6.28 -24.60
CA ASP A 142 -21.42 -6.14 -25.85
C ASP A 142 -22.95 -6.17 -25.68
N LYS A 143 -23.65 -5.37 -26.50
CA LYS A 143 -25.12 -5.32 -26.59
C LYS A 143 -25.81 -4.92 -25.28
N LYS A 144 -25.45 -3.73 -24.77
CA LYS A 144 -26.08 -3.06 -23.61
C LYS A 144 -26.03 -3.86 -22.30
N ARG A 145 -25.16 -4.86 -22.17
CA ARG A 145 -25.17 -5.80 -21.02
C ARG A 145 -24.04 -5.51 -20.05
N CYS A 146 -24.38 -5.20 -18.80
CA CYS A 146 -23.43 -5.15 -17.72
C CYS A 146 -23.11 -6.59 -17.25
N LYS A 147 -21.83 -6.97 -17.28
CA LYS A 147 -21.32 -8.26 -16.79
C LYS A 147 -20.51 -8.05 -15.51
N LYS A 148 -20.51 -9.03 -14.61
CA LYS A 148 -19.75 -8.96 -13.35
C LYS A 148 -18.24 -8.98 -13.60
N CYS A 149 -17.53 -8.19 -12.82
CA CYS A 149 -16.08 -8.28 -12.68
C CYS A 149 -15.65 -9.61 -12.05
N PHE A 150 -14.36 -9.93 -12.19
CA PHE A 150 -13.77 -11.07 -11.49
C PHE A 150 -13.82 -10.90 -9.96
N GLN A 151 -13.62 -11.99 -9.21
CA GLN A 151 -13.68 -11.96 -7.74
C GLN A 151 -12.75 -10.90 -7.13
N HIS A 152 -13.20 -10.28 -6.04
CA HIS A 152 -12.50 -9.23 -5.28
C HIS A 152 -12.21 -7.92 -6.05
N CYS A 153 -12.52 -7.87 -7.35
CA CYS A 153 -12.45 -6.67 -8.16
C CYS A 153 -13.69 -5.79 -7.96
N ASP A 154 -13.49 -4.47 -7.88
CA ASP A 154 -14.54 -3.47 -7.72
C ASP A 154 -14.86 -2.76 -9.04
N THR A 155 -13.83 -2.34 -9.77
CA THR A 155 -13.95 -1.82 -11.15
C THR A 155 -13.06 -2.62 -12.08
N CYS A 156 -13.57 -2.98 -13.27
CA CYS A 156 -12.85 -3.77 -14.25
C CYS A 156 -13.16 -3.33 -15.68
N VAL A 157 -12.27 -3.67 -16.61
CA VAL A 157 -12.51 -3.57 -18.07
C VAL A 157 -13.05 -4.87 -18.67
N GLY A 158 -13.12 -5.94 -17.88
CA GLY A 158 -13.61 -7.24 -18.33
C GLY A 158 -13.73 -8.29 -17.22
N SER A 159 -14.23 -9.48 -17.58
CA SER A 159 -14.53 -10.56 -16.63
C SER A 159 -13.32 -11.44 -16.26
N ARG A 160 -12.14 -11.20 -16.85
CA ARG A 160 -10.94 -12.00 -16.57
C ARG A 160 -10.22 -11.51 -15.32
N THR A 161 -9.31 -12.35 -14.82
CA THR A 161 -8.53 -12.10 -13.60
C THR A 161 -7.57 -10.92 -13.73
N ASP A 162 -7.10 -10.67 -14.96
CA ASP A 162 -6.08 -9.71 -15.39
C ASP A 162 -6.68 -8.41 -15.95
N GLN A 163 -7.97 -8.17 -15.71
CA GLN A 163 -8.75 -7.06 -16.26
C GLN A 163 -9.32 -6.16 -15.15
N CYS A 164 -8.79 -6.24 -13.92
CA CYS A 164 -9.20 -5.40 -12.82
C CYS A 164 -8.46 -4.04 -12.83
N THR A 165 -9.15 -2.98 -12.42
CA THR A 165 -8.59 -1.62 -12.33
C THR A 165 -8.67 -1.03 -10.92
N ALA A 166 -9.59 -1.50 -10.07
CA ALA A 166 -9.61 -1.20 -8.64
C ALA A 166 -10.16 -2.39 -7.83
N CYS A 167 -9.62 -2.60 -6.64
CA CYS A 167 -9.96 -3.72 -5.77
C CYS A 167 -10.94 -3.32 -4.66
N LYS A 168 -11.71 -4.30 -4.19
CA LYS A 168 -12.61 -4.13 -3.04
C LYS A 168 -11.81 -3.92 -1.75
N PRO A 169 -12.39 -3.25 -0.74
CA PRO A 169 -11.74 -3.05 0.56
C PRO A 169 -11.19 -4.36 1.14
N GLY A 170 -9.95 -4.32 1.64
CA GLY A 170 -9.22 -5.50 2.12
C GLY A 170 -8.46 -6.29 1.05
N PHE A 171 -8.48 -5.85 -0.21
CA PHE A 171 -7.69 -6.42 -1.30
C PHE A 171 -6.84 -5.35 -1.98
N TYR A 172 -5.66 -5.75 -2.45
CA TYR A 172 -4.67 -4.90 -3.10
C TYR A 172 -4.55 -5.28 -4.58
N LEU A 173 -4.42 -4.28 -5.44
CA LEU A 173 -4.19 -4.52 -6.87
C LEU A 173 -2.72 -4.90 -7.08
N ASN A 174 -2.42 -5.88 -7.93
CA ASN A 174 -1.07 -6.18 -8.37
C ASN A 174 -0.74 -5.40 -9.66
N GLU A 175 0.35 -4.64 -9.66
CA GLU A 175 0.77 -3.77 -10.78
C GLU A 175 1.23 -4.55 -12.03
N GLU A 176 1.71 -5.80 -11.91
CA GLU A 176 2.09 -6.63 -13.06
C GLU A 176 0.91 -7.47 -13.59
N SER A 177 0.10 -8.07 -12.70
CA SER A 177 -0.95 -9.02 -13.10
C SER A 177 -2.37 -8.45 -13.15
N ASN A 178 -2.58 -7.17 -12.78
CA ASN A 178 -3.90 -6.49 -12.77
C ASN A 178 -5.02 -7.31 -12.09
N ASN A 179 -4.66 -8.04 -11.03
CA ASN A 179 -5.57 -8.84 -10.22
C ASN A 179 -5.59 -8.38 -8.75
N CYS A 180 -6.68 -8.70 -8.05
CA CYS A 180 -6.86 -8.36 -6.64
C CYS A 180 -6.43 -9.51 -5.75
N ILE A 181 -5.55 -9.23 -4.79
CA ILE A 181 -4.96 -10.20 -3.87
C ILE A 181 -5.03 -9.72 -2.42
N PRO A 182 -5.18 -10.61 -1.43
CA PRO A 182 -5.35 -10.22 -0.02
C PRO A 182 -4.05 -9.77 0.66
N ASN A 183 -2.89 -10.14 0.11
CA ASN A 183 -1.55 -9.74 0.56
C ASN A 183 -0.62 -9.69 -0.66
N CYS A 184 0.41 -8.84 -0.62
CA CYS A 184 1.45 -8.83 -1.66
C CYS A 184 2.34 -10.10 -1.55
N PRO A 185 2.72 -10.74 -2.67
CA PRO A 185 3.58 -11.94 -2.65
C PRO A 185 5.06 -11.57 -2.41
N GLU A 186 5.93 -12.58 -2.23
CA GLU A 186 7.38 -12.35 -2.20
C GLU A 186 7.86 -11.59 -3.45
N GLY A 187 8.84 -10.71 -3.28
CA GLY A 187 9.30 -9.81 -4.33
C GLY A 187 8.41 -8.59 -4.58
N PHE A 188 7.34 -8.37 -3.80
CA PHE A 188 6.48 -7.19 -3.88
C PHE A 188 6.31 -6.52 -2.50
N TYR A 189 6.06 -5.20 -2.50
CA TYR A 189 5.73 -4.40 -1.32
C TYR A 189 4.39 -3.69 -1.49
N LEU A 190 3.70 -3.44 -0.38
CA LEU A 190 2.46 -2.67 -0.36
C LEU A 190 2.76 -1.17 -0.41
N ASN A 191 2.23 -0.48 -1.42
CA ASN A 191 2.20 0.98 -1.46
C ASN A 191 0.86 1.48 -0.90
N GLU A 192 0.83 1.79 0.40
CA GLU A 192 -0.38 2.18 1.14
C GLU A 192 -1.11 3.37 0.49
N ASN A 193 -0.36 4.37 0.00
CA ASN A 193 -0.92 5.57 -0.66
C ASN A 193 -1.71 5.27 -1.95
N LYS A 194 -1.52 4.08 -2.54
CA LYS A 194 -2.17 3.66 -3.81
C LYS A 194 -2.92 2.34 -3.71
N VAL A 195 -2.92 1.67 -2.55
CA VAL A 195 -3.54 0.35 -2.32
C VAL A 195 -3.07 -0.69 -3.37
N LEU A 196 -1.77 -0.63 -3.69
CA LEU A 196 -1.16 -1.32 -4.83
C LEU A 196 0.08 -2.11 -4.38
N CYS A 197 0.16 -3.39 -4.75
CA CYS A 197 1.36 -4.20 -4.63
C CYS A 197 2.31 -3.89 -5.79
N ARG A 198 3.50 -3.37 -5.47
CA ARG A 198 4.55 -3.00 -6.42
C ARG A 198 5.76 -3.90 -6.29
N LYS A 199 6.46 -4.16 -7.39
CA LYS A 199 7.66 -5.01 -7.38
C LYS A 199 8.80 -4.36 -6.60
N CYS A 200 9.57 -5.18 -5.87
CA CYS A 200 10.85 -4.79 -5.29
C CYS A 200 11.92 -4.57 -6.37
N ASN A 201 13.01 -3.88 -6.01
CA ASN A 201 14.20 -3.80 -6.86
C ASN A 201 14.75 -5.21 -7.19
N GLU A 202 15.28 -5.39 -8.40
CA GLU A 202 15.77 -6.69 -8.88
C GLU A 202 16.92 -7.30 -8.08
N ILE A 203 17.60 -6.55 -7.20
CA ILE A 203 18.61 -7.09 -6.28
C ILE A 203 18.01 -7.64 -4.96
N CYS A 204 16.73 -7.37 -4.70
CA CYS A 204 16.08 -7.66 -3.43
C CYS A 204 15.10 -8.83 -3.55
N LYS A 205 15.05 -9.67 -2.52
CA LYS A 205 14.06 -10.75 -2.38
C LYS A 205 12.80 -10.22 -1.68
N SER A 206 12.99 -9.40 -0.64
CA SER A 206 11.92 -8.78 0.14
C SER A 206 12.26 -7.31 0.40
N CYS A 207 11.24 -6.44 0.39
CA CYS A 207 11.43 -4.99 0.57
C CYS A 207 10.19 -4.33 1.22
N THR A 208 10.40 -3.13 1.78
CA THR A 208 9.34 -2.25 2.31
C THR A 208 9.06 -1.07 1.39
N SER A 209 10.01 -0.73 0.52
CA SER A 209 9.84 0.24 -0.57
C SER A 209 10.75 -0.15 -1.73
N GLU A 210 10.59 0.52 -2.87
CA GLU A 210 11.40 0.35 -4.09
C GLU A 210 12.93 0.35 -3.83
N ASN A 211 13.40 1.11 -2.84
CA ASN A 211 14.83 1.25 -2.52
C ASN A 211 15.19 0.83 -1.07
N THR A 212 14.26 0.21 -0.34
CA THR A 212 14.44 -0.21 1.07
C THR A 212 14.20 -1.69 1.19
N CYS A 213 15.27 -2.47 1.17
CA CYS A 213 15.21 -3.92 1.16
C CYS A 213 15.38 -4.51 2.56
N THR A 214 14.68 -5.61 2.81
CA THR A 214 14.71 -6.36 4.08
C THR A 214 15.37 -7.71 3.92
N GLU A 215 15.40 -8.25 2.70
CA GLU A 215 16.06 -9.51 2.36
C GLU A 215 16.62 -9.42 0.93
N CYS A 216 17.80 -9.98 0.71
CA CYS A 216 18.51 -9.90 -0.55
C CYS A 216 18.40 -11.20 -1.36
N LYS A 217 18.50 -11.13 -2.68
CA LYS A 217 18.61 -12.34 -3.51
C LYS A 217 19.96 -13.06 -3.22
N PRO A 218 20.08 -14.38 -3.46
CA PRO A 218 21.31 -15.13 -3.16
C PRO A 218 22.57 -14.50 -3.78
N GLY A 219 23.68 -14.49 -3.04
CA GLY A 219 24.94 -13.83 -3.42
C GLY A 219 25.06 -12.35 -3.02
N LEU A 220 24.03 -11.80 -2.37
CA LEU A 220 24.00 -10.43 -1.86
C LEU A 220 23.76 -10.44 -0.34
N SER A 221 24.41 -9.54 0.39
CA SER A 221 24.14 -9.28 1.82
C SER A 221 23.46 -7.93 2.02
N LEU A 222 22.64 -7.85 3.07
CA LEU A 222 21.97 -6.61 3.46
C LEU A 222 22.95 -5.68 4.18
N GLN A 223 23.32 -4.57 3.54
CA GLN A 223 24.13 -3.50 4.12
C GLN A 223 23.20 -2.33 4.45
N GLY A 224 22.77 -2.25 5.71
CA GLY A 224 21.75 -1.30 6.15
C GLY A 224 20.39 -1.64 5.56
N SER A 225 19.93 -0.85 4.59
CA SER A 225 18.66 -1.06 3.87
C SER A 225 18.85 -1.38 2.38
N LYS A 226 20.08 -1.67 1.95
CA LYS A 226 20.42 -1.94 0.55
C LYS A 226 21.15 -3.27 0.43
N CYS A 227 20.86 -4.00 -0.63
CA CYS A 227 21.57 -5.23 -0.95
C CYS A 227 22.86 -4.91 -1.72
N ALA A 228 23.98 -5.44 -1.26
CA ALA A 228 25.29 -5.32 -1.90
C ALA A 228 25.89 -6.71 -2.10
N VAL A 229 26.78 -6.88 -3.10
CA VAL A 229 27.43 -8.17 -3.33
C VAL A 229 28.32 -8.52 -2.15
N SER A 230 28.15 -9.74 -1.63
CA SER A 230 28.92 -10.27 -0.52
C SER A 230 29.70 -11.46 -1.02
N CYS A 231 31.01 -11.31 -1.12
CA CYS A 231 31.90 -12.42 -1.33
C CYS A 231 32.22 -13.10 0.01
N GLU A 232 32.71 -14.34 -0.04
CA GLU A 232 33.32 -15.01 1.11
C GLU A 232 34.56 -14.24 1.58
N ASP A 233 34.92 -14.38 2.86
CA ASP A 233 36.16 -13.82 3.39
C ASP A 233 37.37 -14.29 2.54
N GLY A 234 38.32 -13.39 2.33
CA GLY A 234 39.44 -13.58 1.40
C GLY A 234 39.13 -13.29 -0.08
N LYS A 235 37.92 -12.83 -0.43
CA LYS A 235 37.53 -12.42 -1.80
C LYS A 235 36.85 -11.05 -1.83
N TYR A 236 36.93 -10.37 -2.98
CA TYR A 236 36.19 -9.13 -3.28
C TYR A 236 35.39 -9.26 -4.58
N TYR A 237 34.36 -8.43 -4.75
CA TYR A 237 33.56 -8.45 -5.97
C TYR A 237 34.26 -7.69 -7.11
N SER A 238 34.62 -8.43 -8.16
CA SER A 238 35.26 -7.91 -9.36
C SER A 238 34.20 -7.43 -10.35
N ALA A 239 33.84 -6.15 -10.30
CA ALA A 239 32.79 -5.57 -11.15
C ALA A 239 33.03 -5.76 -12.67
N LEU A 240 34.29 -5.90 -13.09
CA LEU A 240 34.67 -6.19 -14.47
C LEU A 240 34.26 -7.60 -14.92
N LYS A 241 34.41 -8.59 -14.03
CA LYS A 241 34.13 -10.01 -14.33
C LYS A 241 32.77 -10.49 -13.82
N LYS A 242 32.17 -9.73 -12.90
CA LYS A 242 30.94 -10.07 -12.14
C LYS A 242 31.08 -11.32 -11.25
N GLU A 243 32.29 -11.63 -10.81
CA GLU A 243 32.61 -12.75 -9.91
C GLU A 243 33.40 -12.29 -8.67
N CYS A 244 33.57 -13.19 -7.71
CA CYS A 244 34.37 -12.95 -6.50
C CYS A 244 35.83 -13.34 -6.74
N ASP A 245 36.69 -12.34 -7.00
CA ASP A 245 38.13 -12.52 -7.16
C ASP A 245 38.84 -12.56 -5.79
N PRO A 246 39.97 -13.28 -5.64
CA PRO A 246 40.71 -13.34 -4.39
C PRO A 246 41.33 -11.99 -4.00
N CYS A 247 41.36 -11.71 -2.70
CA CYS A 247 42.09 -10.60 -2.10
C CYS A 247 43.61 -10.75 -2.27
N HIS A 248 44.35 -9.64 -2.07
CA HIS A 248 45.78 -9.73 -1.85
C HIS A 248 46.08 -10.60 -0.62
N ARG A 249 47.10 -11.47 -0.71
CA ARG A 249 47.42 -12.55 0.26
C ARG A 249 47.64 -12.16 1.74
N LEU A 250 47.72 -10.87 2.04
CA LEU A 250 47.88 -10.34 3.41
C LEU A 250 46.57 -9.78 3.98
N CYS A 251 45.54 -9.61 3.16
CA CYS A 251 44.21 -9.23 3.61
C CYS A 251 43.42 -10.50 3.97
N ALA A 252 42.80 -10.54 5.15
CA ALA A 252 41.74 -11.50 5.47
C ALA A 252 40.42 -11.10 4.80
N THR A 253 40.15 -9.80 4.67
CA THR A 253 39.03 -9.26 3.87
C THR A 253 39.48 -8.00 3.14
N CYS A 254 38.92 -7.68 1.98
CA CYS A 254 39.33 -6.55 1.16
C CYS A 254 38.19 -5.94 0.34
N SER A 255 38.36 -4.68 -0.09
CA SER A 255 37.47 -3.98 -1.04
C SER A 255 37.94 -4.07 -2.49
N GLY A 256 39.11 -4.66 -2.77
CA GLY A 256 39.76 -4.65 -4.07
C GLY A 256 41.02 -5.51 -4.12
N PRO A 257 41.66 -5.64 -5.31
CA PRO A 257 42.77 -6.58 -5.52
C PRO A 257 44.12 -6.10 -4.98
N ALA A 258 44.31 -4.79 -4.78
CA ALA A 258 45.59 -4.23 -4.40
C ALA A 258 45.81 -4.26 -2.87
N ILE A 259 47.07 -4.21 -2.45
CA ILE A 259 47.50 -4.38 -1.05
C ILE A 259 46.96 -3.30 -0.10
N ASP A 260 46.60 -2.13 -0.63
CA ASP A 260 46.01 -0.96 0.03
C ASP A 260 44.47 -0.97 0.10
N ASN A 261 43.85 -2.07 -0.36
CA ASN A 261 42.41 -2.30 -0.27
C ASN A 261 42.05 -3.34 0.81
N CYS A 262 42.95 -3.67 1.74
CA CYS A 262 42.62 -4.54 2.86
C CYS A 262 41.65 -3.84 3.82
N ILE A 263 40.71 -4.62 4.38
CA ILE A 263 39.79 -4.19 5.45
C ILE A 263 40.25 -4.84 6.77
N ASN A 264 40.40 -6.16 6.77
CA ASN A 264 41.02 -6.92 7.85
C ASN A 264 42.29 -7.61 7.36
N CYS A 265 43.24 -7.84 8.27
CA CYS A 265 44.52 -8.48 7.99
C CYS A 265 44.55 -9.95 8.40
N THR A 266 45.39 -10.75 7.75
CA THR A 266 45.61 -12.14 8.16
C THR A 266 46.40 -12.22 9.46
N ASP A 267 46.24 -13.32 10.21
CA ASP A 267 46.87 -13.50 11.53
C ASP A 267 48.38 -13.27 11.48
N GLY A 268 48.88 -12.52 12.47
CA GLY A 268 50.30 -12.15 12.56
C GLY A 268 50.72 -10.95 11.69
N THR A 269 49.78 -10.29 10.98
CA THR A 269 50.04 -9.02 10.28
C THR A 269 49.26 -7.86 10.91
N LEU A 270 49.75 -6.64 10.68
CA LEU A 270 49.30 -5.40 11.30
C LEU A 270 48.56 -4.54 10.27
N PHE A 271 47.42 -3.96 10.65
CA PHE A 271 46.70 -3.02 9.81
C PHE A 271 47.35 -1.62 9.87
N GLU A 272 47.69 -1.07 8.72
CA GLU A 272 48.29 0.25 8.53
C GLU A 272 47.59 0.96 7.36
N ASP A 273 46.62 1.84 7.63
CA ASP A 273 45.99 2.74 6.62
C ASP A 273 45.56 2.04 5.32
N GLY A 274 44.72 1.00 5.43
CA GLY A 274 44.18 0.24 4.29
C GLY A 274 45.05 -0.91 3.79
N LYS A 275 46.31 -1.03 4.25
CA LYS A 275 47.21 -2.15 3.92
C LYS A 275 47.56 -2.99 5.15
N CYS A 276 47.94 -4.23 4.89
CA CYS A 276 48.44 -5.16 5.90
C CYS A 276 49.96 -5.31 5.77
N VAL A 277 50.67 -4.99 6.85
CA VAL A 277 52.15 -4.97 6.93
C VAL A 277 52.65 -5.91 8.03
N GLN A 278 53.90 -6.40 7.92
CA GLN A 278 54.49 -7.24 8.96
C GLN A 278 55.05 -6.44 10.15
N MET A 279 55.46 -5.20 9.91
CA MET A 279 55.93 -4.24 10.90
C MET A 279 55.47 -2.85 10.49
N CYS A 280 55.24 -1.97 11.47
CA CYS A 280 54.81 -0.60 11.18
C CYS A 280 55.90 0.18 10.43
N SER A 281 55.49 0.94 9.42
CA SER A 281 56.36 1.81 8.65
C SER A 281 56.92 2.96 9.51
N SER A 282 58.01 3.57 9.06
CA SER A 282 58.49 4.84 9.65
C SER A 282 57.36 5.89 9.64
N GLY A 283 57.19 6.61 10.75
CA GLY A 283 56.05 7.51 10.96
C GLY A 283 54.77 6.85 11.49
N TYR A 284 54.82 5.56 11.87
CA TYR A 284 53.74 4.85 12.56
C TYR A 284 54.25 4.19 13.86
N TYR A 285 53.36 4.07 14.86
CA TYR A 285 53.60 3.35 16.11
C TYR A 285 52.63 2.18 16.30
N LEU A 286 53.07 1.15 17.00
CA LEU A 286 52.27 -0.02 17.33
C LEU A 286 51.29 0.28 18.48
N THR A 287 50.02 -0.06 18.32
CA THR A 287 49.01 0.03 19.38
C THR A 287 47.97 -1.07 19.26
N GLN A 288 47.32 -1.43 20.36
CA GLN A 288 46.17 -2.33 20.32
C GLN A 288 44.91 -1.61 19.85
N SER A 289 44.07 -2.30 19.09
CA SER A 289 42.74 -1.85 18.68
C SER A 289 41.77 -1.92 19.86
N LYS A 290 41.08 -0.81 20.15
CA LYS A 290 40.12 -0.70 21.25
C LYS A 290 38.88 -1.58 21.10
N THR A 291 38.59 -2.08 19.88
CA THR A 291 37.38 -2.84 19.58
C THR A 291 37.59 -4.35 19.61
N ASN A 292 38.61 -4.87 18.90
CA ASN A 292 38.77 -6.32 18.70
C ASN A 292 40.14 -6.85 19.17
N ALA A 293 40.86 -6.14 20.06
CA ALA A 293 42.06 -6.62 20.76
C ALA A 293 43.28 -7.07 19.90
N TYR A 294 43.34 -6.73 18.62
CA TYR A 294 44.48 -6.98 17.73
C TYR A 294 45.42 -5.77 17.63
N ASN A 295 46.67 -6.00 17.24
CA ASN A 295 47.66 -4.94 17.05
C ASN A 295 47.47 -4.23 15.70
N ILE A 296 47.59 -2.90 15.70
CA ILE A 296 47.50 -2.03 14.53
C ILE A 296 48.62 -0.99 14.54
N CYS A 297 48.96 -0.47 13.35
CA CYS A 297 49.89 0.62 13.17
C CYS A 297 49.10 1.93 13.05
N LYS A 298 49.30 2.85 13.99
CA LYS A 298 48.72 4.21 13.92
C LYS A 298 49.78 5.22 13.54
N LYS A 299 49.40 6.17 12.69
CA LYS A 299 50.27 7.26 12.27
C LYS A 299 50.67 8.11 13.49
N CYS A 300 51.92 8.55 13.50
CA CYS A 300 52.42 9.54 14.46
C CYS A 300 51.69 10.88 14.33
N ASP A 301 51.82 11.72 15.36
CA ASP A 301 51.43 13.12 15.24
C ASP A 301 52.27 13.83 14.17
N GLY A 302 51.70 14.83 13.51
CA GLY A 302 52.39 15.60 12.46
C GLY A 302 53.60 16.40 12.97
N SER A 303 53.74 16.60 14.28
CA SER A 303 54.94 17.16 14.90
C SER A 303 56.14 16.21 14.94
N CYS A 304 55.93 14.89 14.81
CA CYS A 304 56.97 13.87 14.90
C CYS A 304 57.31 13.29 13.52
N GLN A 305 58.60 12.98 13.27
CA GLN A 305 59.01 12.17 12.11
C GLN A 305 58.90 10.67 12.42
N THR A 306 59.24 10.26 13.64
CA THR A 306 58.92 8.94 14.21
C THR A 306 58.47 9.11 15.65
N CYS A 307 57.71 8.15 16.18
CA CYS A 307 57.16 8.20 17.53
C CYS A 307 57.05 6.80 18.15
N SER A 308 56.93 6.75 19.47
CA SER A 308 56.67 5.54 20.26
C SER A 308 55.23 5.40 20.74
N GLY A 309 54.38 6.42 20.50
CA GLY A 309 53.02 6.50 21.03
C GLY A 309 52.22 7.67 20.44
N PRO A 310 50.98 7.90 20.93
CA PRO A 310 50.10 8.95 20.42
C PRO A 310 50.55 10.37 20.82
N GLY A 311 50.31 11.34 19.94
CA GLY A 311 50.46 12.77 20.23
C GLY A 311 51.89 13.31 20.14
N ASP A 312 52.00 14.61 20.36
CA ASP A 312 53.18 15.46 20.19
C ASP A 312 54.32 15.20 21.20
N ARG A 313 54.03 14.50 22.30
CA ARG A 313 54.98 14.21 23.40
C ARG A 313 55.58 12.80 23.38
N ASN A 314 55.35 12.04 22.31
CA ASN A 314 55.89 10.69 22.14
C ASN A 314 56.81 10.59 20.92
N CYS A 315 57.39 11.71 20.46
CA CYS A 315 58.32 11.70 19.35
C CYS A 315 59.62 10.97 19.71
N THR A 316 60.16 10.22 18.75
CA THR A 316 61.48 9.57 18.79
C THR A 316 62.45 10.12 17.74
N SER A 317 61.93 10.80 16.72
CA SER A 317 62.71 11.70 15.85
C SER A 317 61.82 12.82 15.32
N CYS A 318 62.43 13.92 14.90
CA CYS A 318 61.74 15.14 14.48
C CYS A 318 61.90 15.41 12.98
N PRO A 319 60.95 16.16 12.37
CA PRO A 319 61.11 16.68 11.01
C PRO A 319 62.28 17.66 10.91
N ASP A 320 62.75 17.91 9.68
CA ASP A 320 63.86 18.85 9.44
C ASP A 320 63.60 20.24 10.06
N ASN A 321 64.64 20.82 10.68
CA ASN A 321 64.62 22.06 11.46
C ASN A 321 64.01 21.98 12.89
N TYR A 322 63.63 20.79 13.35
CA TYR A 322 63.18 20.57 14.74
C TYR A 322 64.18 19.70 15.51
N ASN A 323 64.43 20.05 16.76
CA ASN A 323 65.25 19.30 17.71
C ASN A 323 64.35 18.50 18.65
N LEU A 324 64.81 17.31 19.07
CA LEU A 324 64.09 16.46 20.01
C LEU A 324 64.47 16.81 21.45
N GLU A 325 63.55 17.42 22.20
CA GLU A 325 63.70 17.72 23.63
C GLU A 325 62.60 17.01 24.42
N GLY A 326 62.97 16.09 25.32
CA GLY A 326 62.02 15.44 26.23
C GLY A 326 60.86 14.71 25.54
N SER A 327 61.13 14.05 24.40
CA SER A 327 60.15 13.41 23.51
C SER A 327 59.16 14.36 22.81
N VAL A 328 59.44 15.66 22.79
CA VAL A 328 58.73 16.69 22.01
C VAL A 328 59.67 17.24 20.93
N CYS A 329 59.13 17.58 19.77
CA CYS A 329 59.87 18.26 18.71
C CYS A 329 59.70 19.78 18.84
N VAL A 330 60.80 20.48 19.15
CA VAL A 330 60.84 21.95 19.31
C VAL A 330 61.63 22.58 18.17
N VAL A 331 61.28 23.82 17.80
CA VAL A 331 61.97 24.54 16.70
C VAL A 331 63.43 24.77 17.09
N GLY A 332 64.36 24.28 16.27
CA GLY A 332 65.79 24.49 16.50
C GLY A 332 66.18 25.95 16.26
N THR A 333 66.30 26.74 17.34
CA THR A 333 66.89 28.08 17.26
C THR A 333 68.39 27.95 17.02
N VAL A 334 68.78 27.80 15.75
CA VAL A 334 70.16 27.99 15.32
C VAL A 334 70.48 29.47 15.49
N CYS A 335 71.02 29.83 16.65
CA CYS A 335 71.70 31.10 16.83
C CYS A 335 72.91 31.11 15.88
N LYS A 336 72.79 31.82 14.76
CA LYS A 336 73.95 32.25 13.99
C LYS A 336 74.49 33.51 14.66
N ASP A 337 75.73 33.41 15.13
CA ASP A 337 76.55 34.53 15.60
C ASP A 337 76.78 35.59 14.49
#